data_AF-A0A9W4SYZ4-F1
#
_entry.id   AF-A0A9W4SYZ4-F1
#
_cell.length_a   1.000
_cell.length_b   1.000
_cell.length_c   1.000
_cell.angle_alpha   90.00
_cell.angle_beta   90.00
_cell.angle_gamma   90.00
#
_symmetry.space_group_name_H-M   'P 1'
#
loop_
_entity.id
_entity.type
_entity.pdbx_description
1 polymer ?
#
loop_
_entity_poly.entity_id
_entity_poly.type
_entity_poly.pdbx_seq_one_letter_code
_entity_poly.pdbx_strand_id
1 'polypeptide(L)' 'MSSSSQNTLPLQENIECEVTGNEINRARLVALAVREAISVASQQDWNAACRMILQHKLLTWSEKNTIVALLQTKPS' A
#
# COMPACT_ATOMS: atom_id res chain seq x y z
N MET A 1 35.71 27.65 17.98
CA MET A 1 35.49 26.23 17.64
C MET A 1 34.39 25.72 18.55
N SER A 2 33.41 25.02 17.95
CA SER A 2 32.44 24.08 18.53
C SER A 2 31.06 24.35 17.94
N SER A 3 30.87 23.71 16.78
CA SER A 3 29.61 23.51 16.10
C SER A 3 28.71 22.61 16.95
N SER A 4 27.42 22.93 17.04
CA SER A 4 26.39 21.98 17.47
C SER A 4 25.27 22.05 16.45
N SER A 5 25.42 21.28 15.38
CA SER A 5 24.38 21.08 14.37
C SER A 5 23.29 20.19 14.98
N GLN A 6 22.14 20.77 15.29
CA GLN A 6 20.94 20.01 15.62
C GLN A 6 20.39 19.41 14.33
N ASN A 7 20.66 18.12 14.09
CA ASN A 7 19.97 17.34 13.06
C ASN A 7 18.54 17.10 13.52
N THR A 8 17.63 17.98 13.13
CA THR A 8 16.19 17.71 13.15
C THR A 8 15.89 16.77 11.99
N LEU A 9 15.59 15.52 12.32
CA LEU A 9 15.01 14.56 11.38
C LEU A 9 13.71 15.15 10.83
N PRO A 10 13.43 15.09 9.52
CA PRO A 10 12.12 15.44 9.04
C PRO A 10 11.14 14.43 9.63
N LEU A 11 10.24 14.90 10.50
CA LEU A 11 9.03 14.18 10.85
C LEU A 11 8.33 13.90 9.52
N GLN A 12 8.43 12.65 9.10
CA GLN A 12 7.69 12.11 7.98
C GLN A 12 6.23 12.22 8.41
N GLU A 13 5.61 13.32 8.02
CA GLU A 13 4.21 13.62 8.23
C GLU A 13 3.45 12.59 7.39
N ASN A 14 3.25 11.41 8.00
CA ASN A 14 2.26 10.45 7.59
C ASN A 14 0.95 11.19 7.78
N ILE A 15 0.53 11.89 6.73
CA ILE A 15 -0.81 12.46 6.64
C ILE A 15 -1.74 11.25 6.70
N GLU A 16 -2.14 10.90 7.92
CA GLU A 16 -3.30 10.07 8.18
C GLU A 16 -4.45 10.79 7.52
N CYS A 17 -4.84 10.30 6.35
CA CYS A 17 -6.02 10.73 5.68
C CYS A 17 -7.19 10.34 6.59
N GLU A 18 -7.61 11.26 7.45
CA GLU A 18 -8.86 11.18 8.20
C GLU A 18 -9.98 11.06 7.15
N VAL A 19 -10.39 9.82 6.89
CA VAL A 19 -11.52 9.52 6.00
C VAL A 19 -12.79 9.97 6.70
N THR A 20 -13.09 11.25 6.53
CA THR A 20 -14.33 11.87 6.96
C THR A 20 -15.38 11.70 5.85
N GLY A 21 -16.48 11.04 6.20
CA GLY A 21 -17.70 11.00 5.40
C GLY A 21 -17.83 9.77 4.50
N ASN A 22 -18.67 8.82 4.95
CA ASN A 22 -19.05 7.58 4.27
C ASN A 22 -18.01 6.47 4.47
N GLU A 23 -18.23 5.60 5.45
CA GLU A 23 -17.42 4.41 5.73
C GLU A 23 -17.35 3.54 4.47
N ILE A 24 -16.37 3.83 3.61
CA ILE A 24 -15.92 2.90 2.59
C ILE A 24 -15.50 1.68 3.39
N ASN A 25 -16.36 0.66 3.40
CA ASN A 25 -16.11 -0.62 4.04
C ASN A 25 -14.68 -1.03 3.69
N ARG A 26 -13.75 -0.92 4.64
CA ARG A 26 -12.31 -1.08 4.38
C ARG A 26 -12.03 -2.43 3.75
N ALA A 27 -12.75 -3.45 4.22
CA ALA A 27 -12.77 -4.79 3.67
C ALA A 27 -13.22 -4.83 2.20
N ARG A 28 -14.24 -4.06 1.80
CA ARG A 28 -14.70 -3.98 0.41
C ARG A 28 -13.63 -3.34 -0.48
N LEU A 29 -12.99 -2.26 -0.02
CA LEU A 29 -11.91 -1.61 -0.76
C LEU A 29 -10.74 -2.57 -0.97
N VAL A 30 -10.28 -3.22 0.09
CA VAL A 30 -9.20 -4.21 0.04
C VAL A 30 -9.57 -5.38 -0.87
N ALA A 31 -10.79 -5.92 -0.75
CA ALA A 31 -11.25 -7.03 -1.59
C ALA A 31 -11.31 -6.66 -3.09
N LEU A 32 -11.73 -5.43 -3.42
CA LEU A 32 -11.73 -4.94 -4.80
C LEU A 32 -10.30 -4.85 -5.35
N ALA A 33 -9.38 -4.24 -4.60
CA ALA A 33 -7.99 -4.11 -5.00
C ALA A 33 -7.30 -5.47 -5.18
N VAL A 34 -7.56 -6.44 -4.28
CA VAL A 34 -7.05 -7.81 -4.37
C VAL A 34 -7.62 -8.52 -5.60
N ARG A 35 -8.92 -8.41 -5.85
CA ARG A 35 -9.57 -9.03 -7.01
C ARG A 35 -8.97 -8.53 -8.32
N GLU A 36 -8.77 -7.22 -8.44
CA GLU A 36 -8.12 -6.62 -9.60
C GLU A 36 -6.67 -7.10 -9.74
N ALA A 37 -5.91 -7.14 -8.64
CA ALA A 37 -4.53 -7.60 -8.69
C ALA A 37 -4.40 -9.07 -9.10
N ILE A 38 -5.29 -9.93 -8.62
CA ILE A 38 -5.35 -11.34 -9.05
C ILE A 38 -5.73 -11.44 -10.53
N SER A 39 -6.66 -10.60 -11.02
CA SER A 39 -7.00 -10.55 -12.44
C SER A 39 -5.79 -10.21 -13.31
N VAL A 40 -5.00 -9.20 -12.93
CA VAL A 40 -3.76 -8.82 -13.62
C VAL A 40 -2.71 -9.93 -13.53
N ALA A 41 -2.52 -10.52 -12.35
CA ALA A 41 -1.57 -11.60 -12.14
C ALA A 41 -1.90 -12.87 -12.94
N SER A 42 -3.19 -13.18 -13.12
CA SER A 42 -3.66 -14.31 -13.91
C SER A 42 -3.29 -14.22 -15.40
N GLN A 43 -3.05 -13.01 -15.90
CA GLN A 43 -2.64 -12.73 -17.27
C GLN A 43 -1.11 -12.76 -17.48
N GLN A 44 -0.35 -13.27 -16.49
CA GLN A 44 1.11 -13.52 -16.46
C GLN A 44 2.03 -12.43 -15.88
N ASP A 45 1.53 -11.25 -15.49
CA ASP A 45 2.41 -10.21 -14.90
C ASP A 45 2.18 -10.01 -13.39
N TRP A 46 2.79 -10.90 -12.60
CA TRP A 46 2.86 -10.78 -11.14
C TRP A 46 3.50 -9.46 -10.69
N ASN A 47 4.46 -8.95 -11.45
CA ASN A 47 5.14 -7.69 -11.14
C ASN A 47 4.21 -6.49 -11.41
N ALA A 48 3.38 -6.53 -12.45
CA ALA A 48 2.35 -5.53 -12.70
C ALA A 48 1.29 -5.54 -11.59
N ALA A 49 0.85 -6.71 -11.14
CA ALA A 49 -0.08 -6.82 -10.01
C ALA A 49 0.49 -6.19 -8.74
N CYS A 50 1.77 -6.47 -8.42
CA CYS A 50 2.46 -5.85 -7.28
C CYS A 50 2.57 -4.33 -7.42
N ARG A 51 2.97 -3.84 -8.61
CA ARG A 51 3.06 -2.39 -8.89
C ARG A 51 1.70 -1.70 -8.75
N MET A 52 0.64 -2.33 -9.23
CA MET A 52 -0.72 -1.79 -9.14
C MET A 52 -1.18 -1.63 -7.69
N ILE A 53 -0.92 -2.63 -6.84
CA ILE A 53 -1.22 -2.55 -5.40
C ILE A 53 -0.40 -1.43 -4.73
N LEU A 54 0.90 -1.33 -5.00
CA LEU A 54 1.76 -0.29 -4.41
C LEU A 54 1.31 1.13 -4.79
N GLN A 55 0.81 1.31 -6.01
CA GLN A 55 0.30 2.60 -6.51
C GLN A 55 -1.13 2.93 -6.07
N HIS A 56 -1.84 2.00 -5.40
CA HIS A 56 -3.24 2.19 -5.02
C HIS A 56 -3.39 3.33 -3.99
N LYS A 57 -4.07 4.42 -4.35
CA LYS A 57 -4.12 5.65 -3.53
C LYS A 57 -4.88 5.52 -2.22
N LEU A 58 -5.84 4.61 -2.16
CA LEU A 58 -6.74 4.46 -1.01
C LEU A 58 -6.30 3.39 -0.01
N LEU A 59 -5.33 2.54 -0.38
CA LEU A 59 -4.82 1.50 0.53
C LEU A 59 -3.77 2.11 1.47
N THR A 60 -3.73 1.62 2.70
CA THR A 60 -2.67 2.01 3.64
C THR A 60 -1.37 1.31 3.24
N TRP A 61 -0.25 1.84 3.72
CA TRP A 61 1.05 1.20 3.51
C TRP A 61 1.07 -0.27 4.01
N SER A 62 0.44 -0.53 5.17
CA SER A 62 0.34 -1.88 5.73
C SER A 62 -0.44 -2.82 4.80
N GLU A 63 -1.60 -2.42 4.31
CA GLU A 63 -2.40 -3.25 3.41
C GLU A 63 -1.69 -3.53 2.10
N LYS A 64 -1.03 -2.53 1.52
CA LYS A 64 -0.25 -2.70 0.29
C LYS A 64 0.80 -3.79 0.46
N ASN A 65 1.57 -3.70 1.54
CA ASN A 65 2.64 -4.67 1.80
C ASN A 65 2.09 -6.06 2.13
N THR A 66 1.01 -6.15 2.91
CA THR A 66 0.34 -7.43 3.18
C THR A 66 -0.15 -8.07 1.88
N ILE A 67 -0.83 -7.33 1.01
CA ILE A 67 -1.34 -7.86 -0.26
C ILE A 67 -0.17 -8.27 -1.18
N VAL A 68 0.88 -7.45 -1.31
CA VAL A 68 2.07 -7.80 -2.12
C VAL A 68 2.74 -9.06 -1.61
N ALA A 69 2.93 -9.18 -0.30
CA ALA A 69 3.48 -10.40 0.31
C ALA A 69 2.60 -11.61 -0.03
N LEU A 70 1.27 -11.48 0.09
CA LEU A 70 0.34 -12.57 -0.24
C LEU A 70 0.36 -12.95 -1.73
N LEU A 71 0.49 -11.98 -2.63
CA LEU A 71 0.64 -12.24 -4.07
C LEU A 71 1.94 -12.96 -4.40
N GLN A 72 3.04 -12.63 -3.71
CA GLN A 72 4.35 -13.28 -3.87
C GLN A 72 4.41 -14.67 -3.23
N THR A 73 3.59 -14.93 -2.21
CA THR A 73 3.44 -16.27 -1.62
C THR A 73 2.62 -17.22 -2.48
N LYS A 74 2.34 -16.88 -3.75
CA LYS A 74 1.64 -17.80 -4.64
C LYS A 74 2.36 -19.17 -4.61
N PRO A 75 1.65 -20.24 -4.22
CA PRO A 75 2.21 -21.58 -4.19
C PRO A 75 2.50 -22.05 -5.62
N SER A 76 3.54 -22.87 -5.68
CA SER A 76 4.03 -23.73 -6.77
C SER A 76 2.96 -24.25 -7.74
#